data_AF-A0A3D5MX25-F1
#
_entry.id   AF-A0A3D5MX25-F1
#
_cell.length_a   1.000
_cell.length_b   1.000
_cell.length_c   1.000
_cell.angle_alpha   90.00
_cell.angle_beta   90.00
_cell.angle_gamma   90.00
#
_symmetry.space_group_name_H-M   'P 1'
#
loop_
_entity.id
_entity.type
_entity.pdbx_description
1 polymer ?
#
loop_
_entity_poly.entity_id
_entity_poly.type
_entity_poly.pdbx_seq_one_letter_code
_entity_poly.pdbx_strand_id
1 'polypeptide(L)'
;MEFEQIKELIQLIDSSSLAFFEFSDGNEHIKMDKSLNRDSNDNNEKKEIVKENERTVYAPVMNPLNNSEEIVNEAKHEVEQEAEDDGASSIITSPMVGTFYAKASPESDPFVSEGDVIQKGKVICIIEAMKLMNEIESEFSGTVVKCLVKDGDMVEYGQPLFKIREE
;
A
#
# COMPACT_ATOMS: atom_id res chain seq x y z
N MET A 1 -12.60 11.37 -31.13
CA MET A 1 -13.77 12.01 -30.49
C MET A 1 -13.65 13.52 -30.59
N GLU A 2 -14.75 14.23 -30.84
CA GLU A 2 -14.79 15.71 -30.90
C GLU A 2 -14.83 16.32 -29.49
N PHE A 3 -14.28 17.53 -29.30
CA PHE A 3 -14.12 18.16 -27.96
C PHE A 3 -15.42 18.29 -27.17
N GLU A 4 -16.54 18.56 -27.84
CA GLU A 4 -17.85 18.70 -27.18
C GLU A 4 -18.33 17.36 -26.59
N GLN A 5 -18.03 16.25 -27.26
CA GLN A 5 -18.42 14.91 -26.83
C GLN A 5 -17.63 14.45 -25.60
N ILE A 6 -16.38 14.93 -25.45
CA ILE A 6 -15.54 14.65 -24.29
C ILE A 6 -16.09 15.37 -23.05
N LYS A 7 -16.53 16.62 -23.19
CA LYS A 7 -17.15 17.37 -22.09
C LYS A 7 -18.42 16.69 -21.58
N GLU A 8 -19.27 16.25 -22.51
CA GLU A 8 -20.49 15.53 -22.17
C GLU A 8 -20.19 14.21 -21.45
N LEU A 9 -19.20 13.44 -21.94
CA LEU A 9 -18.80 12.18 -21.30
C LEU A 9 -18.28 12.37 -19.88
N ILE A 10 -17.48 13.42 -19.64
CA ILE A 10 -16.97 13.76 -18.30
C ILE A 10 -18.12 14.11 -17.35
N GLN A 11 -19.07 14.95 -17.79
CA GLN A 11 -20.23 15.31 -16.99
C GLN A 11 -21.09 14.09 -16.64
N LEU A 12 -21.17 13.10 -17.53
CA LEU A 12 -21.91 11.86 -17.30
C LEU A 12 -21.22 10.90 -16.33
N ILE A 13 -19.89 10.85 -16.33
CA ILE A 13 -19.14 10.03 -15.36
C ILE A 13 -19.23 10.66 -13.97
N ASP A 14 -19.07 11.98 -13.89
CA ASP A 14 -19.10 12.74 -12.62
C ASP A 14 -20.47 12.64 -11.92
N SER A 15 -21.55 12.61 -12.69
CA SER A 15 -22.91 12.40 -12.16
C SER A 15 -23.25 10.92 -11.84
N SER A 16 -22.34 9.98 -12.09
CA SER A 16 -22.56 8.55 -11.93
C SER A 16 -21.76 7.99 -10.75
N SER A 17 -22.31 6.99 -10.04
CA SER A 17 -21.63 6.32 -8.91
C SER A 17 -20.50 5.35 -9.30
N LEU A 18 -19.74 5.66 -10.34
CA LEU A 18 -18.72 4.78 -10.91
C LEU A 18 -17.51 4.71 -9.99
N ALA A 19 -17.17 3.53 -9.47
CA ALA A 19 -15.91 3.36 -8.74
C ALA A 19 -14.73 3.26 -9.71
N PHE A 20 -15.00 2.85 -10.94
CA PHE A 20 -14.01 2.70 -11.99
C PHE A 20 -14.66 2.97 -13.36
N PHE A 21 -13.88 3.51 -14.31
CA PHE A 21 -14.18 3.62 -15.75
C PHE A 21 -12.88 3.60 -16.56
N GLU A 22 -12.90 2.94 -17.71
CA GLU A 22 -11.84 2.81 -18.70
C GLU A 22 -12.59 2.87 -20.04
N PHE A 23 -12.07 3.50 -21.11
CA PHE A 23 -12.65 3.63 -22.47
C PHE A 23 -11.56 3.62 -23.51
N SER A 24 -11.84 3.09 -24.71
CA SER A 24 -10.95 2.81 -25.81
C SER A 24 -11.75 2.28 -27.07
N ASP A 25 -11.36 2.71 -28.27
CA ASP A 25 -11.97 2.51 -29.61
C ASP A 25 -11.08 1.77 -30.66
N GLY A 26 -11.44 0.53 -31.03
CA GLY A 26 -10.68 -0.31 -31.97
C GLY A 26 -9.71 -1.28 -31.30
N ASN A 27 -8.41 -0.98 -31.31
CA ASN A 27 -7.37 -1.74 -30.60
C ASN A 27 -7.33 -1.39 -29.10
N GLU A 28 -8.51 -1.14 -28.58
CA GLU A 28 -8.70 -0.16 -27.55
C GLU A 28 -9.90 -0.71 -26.73
N HIS A 29 -9.67 -0.96 -25.43
CA HIS A 29 -10.67 -1.44 -24.44
C HIS A 29 -11.16 -0.52 -23.26
N ILE A 30 -12.43 -0.67 -22.86
CA ILE A 30 -13.21 0.21 -21.97
C ILE A 30 -13.73 -0.56 -20.75
N LYS A 31 -13.43 -0.21 -19.49
CA LYS A 31 -14.07 -0.83 -18.32
C LYS A 31 -14.44 0.07 -17.15
N MET A 32 -15.72 0.07 -16.81
CA MET A 32 -16.25 0.57 -15.54
C MET A 32 -16.43 -0.51 -14.47
N ASP A 33 -16.37 -0.17 -13.17
CA ASP A 33 -16.91 -1.03 -12.10
C ASP A 33 -17.47 -0.23 -10.91
N LYS A 34 -18.59 -0.70 -10.34
CA LYS A 34 -19.31 -0.18 -9.14
C LYS A 34 -19.50 -1.29 -8.09
N SER A 35 -18.63 -2.30 -8.06
CA SER A 35 -18.77 -3.57 -7.32
C SER A 35 -18.84 -3.48 -5.80
N LEU A 36 -18.74 -2.29 -5.19
CA LEU A 36 -18.99 -2.13 -3.77
C LEU A 36 -20.48 -1.87 -3.42
N ASN A 37 -21.39 -1.96 -4.39
CA ASN A 37 -22.83 -1.91 -4.13
C ASN A 37 -23.44 -3.24 -3.60
N ARG A 38 -22.63 -4.08 -2.95
CA ARG A 38 -23.11 -5.18 -2.09
C ARG A 38 -23.02 -4.70 -0.65
N ASP A 39 -24.05 -4.00 -0.21
CA ASP A 39 -24.33 -3.89 1.22
C ASP A 39 -24.42 -5.29 1.80
N SER A 40 -23.46 -5.54 2.69
CA SER A 40 -23.45 -6.54 3.74
C SER A 40 -24.82 -6.62 4.41
N ASN A 41 -25.56 -7.70 4.17
CA ASN A 41 -26.58 -8.14 5.11
C ASN A 41 -26.83 -9.65 5.03
N ASP A 42 -26.96 -10.21 6.23
CA ASP A 42 -27.28 -11.60 6.59
C ASP A 42 -26.17 -12.67 6.56
N ASN A 43 -25.50 -12.75 7.73
CA ASN A 43 -25.60 -13.87 8.67
C ASN A 43 -25.28 -15.30 8.18
N ASN A 44 -24.19 -15.82 8.75
CA ASN A 44 -24.19 -17.01 9.61
C ASN A 44 -24.60 -18.35 8.93
N GLU A 45 -23.63 -19.20 8.60
CA GLU A 45 -23.53 -20.54 9.21
C GLU A 45 -22.27 -21.30 8.77
N LYS A 46 -21.52 -21.71 9.79
CA LYS A 46 -20.40 -22.64 9.77
C LYS A 46 -20.97 -24.06 9.89
N LYS A 47 -20.60 -25.01 9.02
CA LYS A 47 -20.82 -26.45 9.25
C LYS A 47 -19.84 -27.37 8.49
N GLU A 48 -18.76 -27.76 9.20
CA GLU A 48 -18.34 -29.15 9.55
C GLU A 48 -18.89 -30.36 8.73
N ILE A 49 -18.25 -31.52 8.44
CA ILE A 49 -17.00 -32.32 8.70
C ILE A 49 -16.96 -33.39 7.54
N VAL A 50 -15.87 -34.09 7.14
CA VAL A 50 -15.46 -35.47 7.57
C VAL A 50 -14.30 -36.04 6.70
N LYS A 51 -13.17 -36.38 7.38
CA LYS A 51 -12.22 -37.55 7.36
C LYS A 51 -11.60 -38.06 6.01
N GLU A 52 -10.38 -38.63 5.94
CA GLU A 52 -9.79 -39.71 6.77
C GLU A 52 -8.29 -40.05 6.44
N ASN A 53 -7.52 -40.49 7.48
CA ASN A 53 -6.33 -41.38 7.58
C ASN A 53 -4.98 -41.04 6.87
N GLU A 54 -3.77 -41.36 7.38
CA GLU A 54 -3.26 -42.53 8.13
C GLU A 54 -2.16 -42.24 9.19
N ARG A 55 -1.90 -43.27 10.03
CA ARG A 55 -1.04 -43.37 11.23
C ARG A 55 0.47 -43.46 10.96
N THR A 56 1.29 -43.03 11.94
CA THR A 56 2.41 -43.87 12.46
C THR A 56 2.73 -43.54 13.92
N VAL A 57 3.17 -44.56 14.66
CA VAL A 57 3.23 -44.73 16.13
C VAL A 57 4.62 -44.39 16.67
N TYR A 58 4.74 -43.73 17.83
CA TYR A 58 5.77 -44.00 18.86
C TYR A 58 5.28 -43.59 20.28
N ALA A 59 5.79 -44.31 21.28
CA ALA A 59 5.26 -44.53 22.64
C ALA A 59 5.48 -43.37 23.65
N PRO A 60 4.87 -43.43 24.86
CA PRO A 60 4.73 -42.28 25.77
C PRO A 60 5.90 -42.17 26.76
N VAL A 61 6.34 -40.94 27.04
CA VAL A 61 7.12 -40.63 28.24
C VAL A 61 6.43 -39.47 28.96
N MET A 62 5.84 -39.78 30.11
CA MET A 62 5.34 -38.79 31.07
C MET A 62 6.50 -38.07 31.74
N ASN A 63 6.40 -36.75 31.87
CA ASN A 63 6.65 -36.09 33.15
C ASN A 63 5.86 -34.77 33.27
N PRO A 64 5.49 -34.34 34.49
CA PRO A 64 4.39 -33.41 34.73
C PRO A 64 4.81 -31.94 34.82
N LEU A 65 3.84 -31.07 34.53
CA LEU A 65 3.68 -29.67 34.95
C LEU A 65 4.95 -28.83 35.16
N ASN A 66 5.19 -27.90 34.23
CA ASN A 66 5.48 -26.52 34.63
C ASN A 66 4.81 -25.55 33.65
N ASN A 67 3.99 -24.68 34.21
CA ASN A 67 3.34 -23.56 33.54
C ASN A 67 4.36 -22.42 33.51
N SER A 68 4.82 -22.03 32.33
CA SER A 68 5.49 -20.75 32.10
C SER A 68 5.25 -20.36 30.65
N GLU A 69 4.42 -19.33 30.51
CA GLU A 69 4.09 -18.62 29.28
C GLU A 69 5.34 -17.93 28.72
N GLU A 70 5.67 -18.21 27.46
CA GLU A 70 6.48 -17.37 26.57
C GLU A 70 5.68 -17.38 25.25
N ILE A 71 4.91 -16.35 24.87
CA ILE A 71 5.26 -14.96 24.56
C ILE A 71 6.48 -14.84 23.65
N VAL A 72 6.25 -14.91 22.34
CA VAL A 72 7.03 -14.22 21.29
C VAL A 72 6.12 -14.07 20.07
N ASN A 73 5.34 -12.99 20.05
CA ASN A 73 5.63 -11.74 19.34
C ASN A 73 5.18 -11.78 17.87
N GLU A 74 3.86 -11.61 17.71
CA GLU A 74 3.30 -10.76 16.66
C GLU A 74 4.04 -9.41 16.67
N ALA A 75 4.94 -9.21 15.72
CA ALA A 75 5.47 -7.89 15.39
C ALA A 75 4.41 -7.12 14.59
N LYS A 76 3.32 -6.78 15.28
CA LYS A 76 2.54 -5.59 15.02
C LYS A 76 3.49 -4.43 15.24
N HIS A 77 4.03 -3.87 14.16
CA HIS A 77 4.87 -2.68 14.26
C HIS A 77 3.99 -1.54 14.75
N GLU A 78 4.04 -1.31 16.06
CA GLU A 78 3.50 -0.13 16.69
C GLU A 78 4.15 1.09 16.02
N VAL A 79 3.27 1.99 15.61
CA VAL A 79 3.60 3.35 15.23
C VAL A 79 4.00 4.04 16.52
N GLU A 80 5.30 4.05 16.80
CA GLU A 80 5.86 4.90 17.83
C GLU A 80 5.88 6.34 17.28
N GLN A 81 4.83 7.08 17.65
CA GLN A 81 4.76 8.53 17.53
C GLN A 81 5.81 9.14 18.47
N GLU A 82 7.01 9.39 17.95
CA GLU A 82 7.83 10.49 18.46
C GLU A 82 7.37 11.78 17.76
N ALA A 83 6.50 12.50 18.46
CA ALA A 83 6.20 13.88 18.20
C ALA A 83 7.35 14.74 18.76
N GLU A 84 8.34 15.03 17.92
CA GLU A 84 9.03 16.31 18.00
C GLU A 84 8.37 17.25 16.98
N ASP A 85 7.56 18.15 17.52
CA ASP A 85 6.90 19.26 16.85
C ASP A 85 7.88 20.43 16.71
N ASP A 86 8.18 20.80 15.47
CA ASP A 86 8.71 22.14 15.14
C ASP A 86 8.32 22.54 13.69
N GLY A 87 7.09 22.23 13.26
CA GLY A 87 6.58 22.59 11.94
C GLY A 87 5.47 21.68 11.42
N ALA A 88 4.64 22.18 10.48
CA ALA A 88 3.62 21.38 9.80
C ALA A 88 4.29 20.22 9.06
N SER A 89 4.01 18.98 9.51
CA SER A 89 4.55 17.78 8.87
C SER A 89 3.50 17.11 7.99
N SER A 90 3.85 16.88 6.73
CA SER A 90 3.02 16.18 5.74
C SER A 90 3.55 14.79 5.43
N ILE A 91 2.66 13.89 5.05
CA ILE A 91 2.96 12.50 4.73
C ILE A 91 2.75 12.28 3.24
N ILE A 92 3.75 11.72 2.57
CA ILE A 92 3.62 11.23 1.21
C ILE A 92 3.29 9.74 1.28
N THR A 93 2.21 9.33 0.63
CA THR A 93 1.72 7.95 0.62
C THR A 93 1.91 7.30 -0.74
N SER A 94 1.93 5.97 -0.77
CA SER A 94 2.00 5.21 -2.02
C SER A 94 0.71 5.35 -2.85
N PRO A 95 0.79 5.74 -4.13
CA PRO A 95 -0.37 5.80 -5.01
C PRO A 95 -0.76 4.44 -5.59
N MET A 96 0.01 3.37 -5.32
CA MET A 96 -0.22 2.04 -5.89
C MET A 96 0.31 0.92 -4.99
N VAL A 97 -0.02 -0.33 -5.33
CA VAL A 97 0.60 -1.51 -4.69
C VAL A 97 1.85 -1.90 -5.47
N GLY A 98 2.96 -2.17 -4.79
CA GLY A 98 4.20 -2.56 -5.45
C GLY A 98 5.37 -2.75 -4.49
N THR A 99 6.58 -2.84 -5.05
CA THR A 99 7.83 -2.91 -4.27
C THR A 99 8.48 -1.54 -4.23
N PHE A 100 8.78 -1.04 -3.03
CA PHE A 100 9.44 0.25 -2.83
C PHE A 100 10.95 0.14 -3.10
N TYR A 101 11.49 1.09 -3.84
CA TYR A 101 12.93 1.29 -4.00
C TYR A 101 13.32 2.74 -3.74
N ALA A 102 14.28 2.95 -2.86
CA ALA A 102 14.84 4.26 -2.56
C ALA A 102 15.82 4.74 -3.65
N LYS A 103 16.22 3.86 -4.57
CA LYS A 103 17.28 4.07 -5.57
C LYS A 103 16.78 3.78 -6.98
N ALA A 104 17.37 4.44 -7.99
CA ALA A 104 17.10 4.17 -9.40
C ALA A 104 17.65 2.81 -9.86
N SER A 105 18.70 2.32 -9.22
CA SER A 105 19.36 1.05 -9.48
C SER A 105 20.15 0.58 -8.23
N PRO A 106 20.59 -0.69 -8.17
CA PRO A 106 21.34 -1.20 -7.01
C PRO A 106 22.62 -0.41 -6.69
N GLU A 107 23.28 0.12 -7.74
CA GLU A 107 24.56 0.82 -7.65
C GLU A 107 24.41 2.35 -7.50
N SER A 108 23.20 2.90 -7.63
CA SER A 108 22.97 4.34 -7.50
C SER A 108 22.75 4.74 -6.05
N ASP A 109 23.01 6.02 -5.76
CA ASP A 109 22.61 6.66 -4.52
C ASP A 109 21.07 6.71 -4.39
N PRO A 110 20.53 6.82 -3.16
CA PRO A 110 19.12 7.09 -2.96
C PRO A 110 18.68 8.39 -3.63
N PHE A 111 17.44 8.46 -4.11
CA PHE A 111 16.86 9.69 -4.66
C PHE A 111 16.86 10.82 -3.62
N VAL A 112 16.62 10.47 -2.35
CA VAL A 112 16.64 11.36 -1.19
C VAL A 112 17.15 10.63 0.05
N SER A 113 17.74 11.39 0.97
CA SER A 113 18.13 10.96 2.31
C SER A 113 17.43 11.82 3.37
N GLU A 114 17.38 11.33 4.61
CA GLU A 114 16.86 12.12 5.74
C GLU A 114 17.71 13.38 5.94
N GLY A 115 17.05 14.52 6.11
CA GLY A 115 17.66 15.85 6.16
C GLY A 115 17.76 16.55 4.80
N ASP A 116 17.48 15.89 3.68
CA ASP A 116 17.50 16.53 2.36
C ASP A 116 16.35 17.52 2.18
N VAL A 117 16.64 18.67 1.56
CA VAL A 117 15.63 19.62 1.10
C VAL A 117 15.14 19.23 -0.29
N ILE A 118 13.83 19.17 -0.48
CA ILE A 118 13.16 18.76 -1.71
C ILE A 118 12.10 19.78 -2.14
N GLN A 119 11.83 19.82 -3.44
CA GLN A 119 10.77 20.64 -4.03
C GLN A 119 9.64 19.74 -4.53
N LYS A 120 8.44 20.31 -4.61
CA LYS A 120 7.31 19.67 -5.29
C LYS A 120 7.71 19.25 -6.71
N GLY A 121 7.39 18.01 -7.08
CA GLY A 121 7.76 17.41 -8.37
C GLY A 121 9.12 16.72 -8.38
N LYS A 122 9.93 16.81 -7.32
CA LYS A 122 11.19 16.04 -7.25
C LYS A 122 10.87 14.56 -7.08
N VAL A 123 11.51 13.70 -7.89
CA VAL A 123 11.45 12.23 -7.72
C VAL A 123 12.13 11.83 -6.42
N ILE A 124 11.45 11.05 -5.59
CA ILE A 124 11.89 10.66 -4.23
C ILE A 124 12.03 9.14 -4.03
N CYS A 125 11.37 8.33 -4.84
CA CYS A 125 11.51 6.87 -4.84
C CYS A 125 10.94 6.27 -6.13
N ILE A 126 11.11 4.96 -6.30
CA ILE A 126 10.43 4.16 -7.31
C ILE A 126 9.49 3.17 -6.60
N ILE A 127 8.34 2.92 -7.21
CA ILE A 127 7.49 1.77 -6.88
C ILE A 127 7.42 0.86 -8.10
N GLU A 128 7.92 -0.36 -7.95
CA GLU A 128 7.82 -1.39 -8.97
C GLU A 128 6.46 -2.08 -8.89
N ALA A 129 5.68 -1.96 -9.97
CA ALA A 129 4.42 -2.67 -10.12
C ALA A 129 4.39 -3.34 -11.50
N MET A 130 4.15 -4.66 -11.54
CA MET A 130 4.07 -5.43 -12.79
C MET A 130 5.31 -5.25 -13.71
N LYS A 131 6.51 -5.18 -13.12
CA LYS A 131 7.81 -4.93 -13.81
C LYS A 131 7.97 -3.51 -14.39
N LEU A 132 7.07 -2.59 -14.07
CA LEU A 132 7.22 -1.17 -14.39
C LEU A 132 7.77 -0.43 -13.18
N MET A 133 8.85 0.33 -13.40
CA MET A 133 9.47 1.17 -12.39
C MET A 133 8.80 2.55 -12.43
N ASN A 134 7.82 2.78 -11.55
CA ASN A 134 7.09 4.05 -11.51
C ASN A 134 7.79 5.01 -10.55
N GLU A 135 8.28 6.12 -11.08
CA GLU A 135 8.86 7.20 -10.28
C GLU A 135 7.76 7.90 -9.48
N ILE A 136 8.01 8.12 -8.20
CA ILE A 136 7.12 8.86 -7.30
C ILE A 136 7.72 10.24 -7.06
N GLU A 137 6.94 11.27 -7.36
CA GLU A 137 7.31 12.66 -7.14
C GLU A 137 6.75 13.18 -5.81
N SER A 138 7.47 14.11 -5.19
CA SER A 138 7.00 14.79 -3.98
C SER A 138 5.84 15.73 -4.27
N GLU A 139 4.76 15.65 -3.50
CA GLU A 139 3.64 16.59 -3.56
C GLU A 139 3.92 17.90 -2.81
N PHE A 140 4.93 17.88 -1.93
CA PHE A 140 5.28 18.96 -1.01
C PHE A 140 6.70 19.48 -1.27
N SER A 141 6.96 20.72 -0.84
CA SER A 141 8.32 21.25 -0.73
C SER A 141 8.70 21.33 0.75
N GLY A 142 9.95 21.04 1.08
CA GLY A 142 10.41 21.04 2.47
C GLY A 142 11.56 20.07 2.72
N THR A 143 11.74 19.66 3.97
CA THR A 143 12.83 18.76 4.40
C THR A 143 12.31 17.34 4.62
N VAL A 144 13.02 16.33 4.11
CA VAL A 144 12.75 14.91 4.38
C VAL A 144 13.08 14.61 5.84
N VAL A 145 12.07 14.32 6.65
CA VAL A 145 12.25 14.00 8.07
C VAL A 145 12.58 12.53 8.23
N LYS A 146 11.86 11.65 7.53
CA LYS A 146 12.00 10.20 7.70
C LYS A 146 11.51 9.43 6.48
N CYS A 147 12.20 8.34 6.13
CA CYS A 147 11.69 7.29 5.27
C CYS A 147 10.99 6.23 6.13
N LEU A 148 9.71 5.98 5.87
CA LEU A 148 8.84 5.11 6.68
C LEU A 148 8.82 3.65 6.19
N VAL A 149 9.48 3.38 5.06
CA VAL A 149 9.54 2.07 4.39
C VAL A 149 11.00 1.73 4.09
N LYS A 150 11.36 0.44 4.07
CA LYS A 150 12.71 -0.01 3.71
C LYS A 150 12.80 -0.35 2.22
N ASP A 151 14.00 -0.19 1.67
CA ASP A 151 14.31 -0.58 0.29
C ASP A 151 14.00 -2.07 0.06
N GLY A 152 13.21 -2.37 -0.96
CA GLY A 152 12.76 -3.71 -1.32
C GLY A 152 11.47 -4.19 -0.61
N ASP A 153 10.88 -3.39 0.28
CA ASP A 153 9.64 -3.77 0.96
C ASP A 153 8.41 -3.65 0.02
N MET A 154 7.42 -4.51 0.24
CA MET A 154 6.10 -4.39 -0.37
C MET A 154 5.34 -3.22 0.27
N VAL A 155 4.71 -2.39 -0.56
CA VAL A 155 3.86 -1.29 -0.15
C VAL A 155 2.46 -1.42 -0.72
N GLU A 156 1.47 -0.99 0.06
CA GLU A 156 0.05 -0.95 -0.33
C GLU A 156 -0.41 0.46 -0.74
N TYR A 157 -1.56 0.55 -1.39
CA TYR A 157 -2.18 1.83 -1.71
C TYR A 157 -2.46 2.64 -0.42
N GLY A 158 -2.05 3.91 -0.42
CA GLY A 158 -2.20 4.80 0.73
C GLY A 158 -1.21 4.55 1.86
N GLN A 159 -0.30 3.58 1.74
CA GLN A 159 0.71 3.33 2.76
C GLN A 159 1.67 4.53 2.87
N PRO A 160 1.94 5.06 4.08
CA PRO A 160 2.92 6.12 4.29
C PRO A 160 4.33 5.71 3.83
N LEU A 161 4.97 6.56 3.02
CA LEU A 161 6.33 6.34 2.51
C LEU A 161 7.33 7.30 3.15
N PHE A 162 6.99 8.59 3.21
CA PHE A 162 7.88 9.62 3.74
C PHE A 162 7.13 10.60 4.63
N LYS A 163 7.83 11.10 5.66
CA LYS A 163 7.43 12.27 6.45
C LYS A 163 8.25 13.47 5.99
N ILE A 164 7.57 14.54 5.59
CA ILE A 164 8.16 15.79 5.13
C ILE A 164 7.78 16.90 6.12
N ARG A 165 8.73 17.73 6.52
CA ARG A 165 8.45 18.99 7.22
C ARG A 165 8.37 20.08 6.16
N GLU A 166 7.18 20.65 5.99
CA GLU A 166 6.95 21.70 4.99
C GLU A 166 7.64 23.01 5.39
N GLU A 167 8.02 23.80 4.38
CA GLU A 167 8.62 25.14 4.52
C GLU A 167 7.82 26.20 3.76
#